data_AF-A0A3D1PFZ0-F1
#
_entry.id   AF-A0A3D1PFZ0-F1
#
_cell.length_a   1.000
_cell.length_b   1.000
_cell.length_c   1.000
_cell.angle_alpha   90.00
_cell.angle_beta   90.00
_cell.angle_gamma   90.00
#
_symmetry.space_group_name_H-M   'P 1'
#
loop_
_entity.id
_entity.type
_entity.pdbx_description
1 polymer ?
#
loop_
_entity_poly.entity_id
_entity_poly.type
_entity_poly.pdbx_seq_one_letter_code
_entity_poly.pdbx_strand_id
1 'polypeptide(L)' 'MPEAYPREIEIYETPDGFRPFSEWLESLRDIKARAKIRAR' A
#
# COMPACT_ATOMS: atom_id res chain seq x y z
N MET A 1 -8.50 -7.75 -25.55
CA MET A 1 -7.43 -7.10 -24.76
C MET A 1 -8.11 -6.57 -23.51
N PRO A 2 -7.73 -6.94 -22.27
CA PRO A 2 -8.33 -6.32 -21.10
C PRO A 2 -7.91 -4.86 -21.06
N GLU A 3 -8.87 -3.94 -21.17
CA GLU A 3 -8.64 -2.51 -20.98
C GLU A 3 -8.18 -2.28 -19.54
N ALA A 4 -6.97 -1.73 -19.38
CA ALA A 4 -6.44 -1.37 -18.07
C ALA A 4 -7.14 -0.09 -17.61
N TYR A 5 -8.17 -0.25 -16.79
CA TYR A 5 -8.80 0.89 -16.11
C TYR A 5 -7.82 1.40 -15.04
N PRO A 6 -7.40 2.67 -15.08
CA PRO A 6 -6.61 3.25 -14.01
C PRO A 6 -7.45 3.19 -12.73
N ARG A 7 -7.04 2.35 -11.78
CA ARG A 7 -7.63 2.31 -10.44
C ARG A 7 -6.82 3.25 -9.58
N GLU A 8 -7.43 4.32 -9.15
CA GLU A 8 -6.84 5.18 -8.13
C GLU A 8 -6.80 4.40 -6.81
N ILE A 9 -5.63 4.31 -6.20
CA ILE A 9 -5.46 3.65 -4.91
C ILE A 9 -5.59 4.75 -3.86
N GLU A 10 -6.71 4.76 -3.14
CA GLU A 10 -6.92 5.67 -2.02
C GLU A 10 -6.20 5.13 -0.79
N ILE A 11 -5.36 5.98 -0.15
CA ILE A 11 -4.75 5.65 1.13
C ILE A 11 -5.69 6.12 2.23
N TYR A 12 -6.16 5.17 3.03
CA TYR A 12 -6.95 5.50 4.21
C TYR A 12 -6.06 6.14 5.29
N GLU A 13 -6.40 7.38 5.65
CA GLU A 13 -5.77 8.14 6.72
C GLU A 13 -6.81 8.44 7.79
N THR A 14 -6.47 8.21 9.06
CA THR A 14 -7.33 8.62 10.18
C THR A 14 -7.24 10.13 10.36
N PRO A 15 -8.20 10.76 11.08
CA PRO A 15 -8.13 12.19 11.40
C PRO A 15 -6.87 12.64 12.15
N ASP A 16 -6.15 11.69 12.76
CA ASP A 16 -4.90 11.91 13.50
C ASP A 16 -3.66 11.79 12.59
N GLY A 17 -3.85 11.54 11.29
CA GLY A 17 -2.76 11.34 10.32
C GLY A 17 -2.22 9.91 10.25
N PHE A 18 -2.85 8.96 10.95
CA PHE A 18 -2.41 7.57 10.96
C PHE A 18 -2.84 6.85 9.67
N ARG A 19 -1.90 6.17 9.01
CA ARG A 19 -2.15 5.41 7.77
C ARG A 19 -1.95 3.93 8.04
N PRO A 20 -3.00 3.17 8.44
CA PRO A 20 -2.85 1.82 8.97
C PRO A 20 -2.12 0.88 8.01
N PHE A 21 -2.41 0.98 6.71
CA PHE A 21 -1.79 0.14 5.69
C PHE A 21 -0.31 0.48 5.50
N SER A 22 0.04 1.76 5.42
CA SER A 22 1.43 2.23 5.28
C SER A 22 2.25 1.84 6.50
N GLU A 23 1.73 2.11 7.69
CA GLU A 23 2.39 1.82 8.97
C GLU A 23 2.62 0.32 9.16
N TRP A 24 1.60 -0.50 8.90
CA TRP A 24 1.75 -1.96 8.89
C TRP A 24 2.83 -2.41 7.91
N LEU A 25 2.78 -1.92 6.67
CA LEU A 25 3.75 -2.30 5.63
C LEU A 25 5.18 -1.92 6.02
N GLU A 26 5.38 -0.77 6.65
CA GLU A 26 6.68 -0.30 7.11
C GLU A 26 7.20 -1.11 8.31
N SER A 27 6.30 -1.55 9.20
CA SER A 27 6.61 -2.41 10.35
C SER A 27 7.12 -3.80 9.97
N LEU A 28 6.88 -4.27 8.73
CA LEU A 28 7.35 -5.58 8.29
C LEU A 28 8.88 -5.61 8.22
N ARG A 29 9.49 -6.56 8.95
CA ARG A 29 10.94 -6.75 8.96
C ARG A 29 11.49 -7.30 7.65
N ASP A 30 10.68 -8.05 6.89
CA ASP A 30 11.08 -8.67 5.63
C ASP A 30 11.06 -7.65 4.48
N ILE A 31 12.25 -7.25 4.03
CA ILE A 31 12.44 -6.29 2.95
C ILE A 31 11.93 -6.83 1.60
N LYS A 32 12.08 -8.13 1.35
CA LYS A 32 11.66 -8.76 0.09
C LYS A 32 10.13 -8.83 0.00
N ALA A 33 9.47 -9.11 1.11
CA ALA A 33 8.01 -9.09 1.20
C ALA A 33 7.47 -7.66 0.97
N ARG A 34 8.05 -6.64 1.61
CA ARG A 34 7.67 -5.23 1.40
C ARG A 34 7.81 -4.81 -0.07
N ALA A 35 8.91 -5.17 -0.73
CA ALA A 35 9.13 -4.85 -2.14
C ALA A 35 8.09 -5.51 -3.06
N LYS A 36 7.74 -6.77 -2.80
CA LYS A 36 6.69 -7.49 -3.57
C LYS A 36 5.31 -6.86 -3.41
N ILE A 37 4.97 -6.39 -2.21
CA ILE A 37 3.68 -5.76 -1.93
C ILE A 37 3.59 -4.38 -2.61
N ARG A 38 4.69 -3.60 -2.64
CA ARG A 38 4.74 -2.29 -3.30
C ARG A 38 4.70 -2.35 -4.83
N ALA A 39 5.17 -3.44 -5.43
CA ALA A 39 5.28 -3.59 -6.88
C ALA A 39 3.99 -4.11 -7.54
N ARG A 40 2.88 -4.16 -6.80
CA ARG A 40 1.60 -4.70 -7.25
C ARG A 40 0.56 -3.59 -7.42
#